data_AF-A0A9P9MGT3-F1
#
_entry.id   AF-A0A9P9MGT3-F1
#
_cell.length_a   1.000
_cell.length_b   1.000
_cell.length_c   1.000
_cell.angle_alpha   90.00
_cell.angle_beta   90.00
_cell.angle_gamma   90.00
#
_symmetry.space_group_name_H-M   'P 1'
#
loop_
_entity.id
_entity.type
_entity.pdbx_description
1 polymer ?
#
loop_
_entity_poly.entity_id
_entity_poly.type
_entity_poly.pdbx_seq_one_letter_code
_entity_poly.pdbx_strand_id
1 'polypeptide(L)'
;MNSLCEVFERGYGFQVETWKIPIIKSHRKLMGMALDFIEEFDARDNLFIVYYAGHGTINDNRQSVWSYTRDPKSASVDWSLIQSLFENPSSDTLFLFNCCATASSANSSGNRTIETIGACGFNGIAPPPGKYSFTNTLVEVLKD
;
A
#
# COMPACT_ATOMS: atom_id res chain seq x y z
N MET A 1 10.57 6.36 5.58
CA MET A 1 10.62 4.88 5.50
C MET A 1 11.17 4.32 6.80
N ASN A 2 12.46 4.51 7.12
CA ASN A 2 13.09 3.94 8.32
C ASN A 2 12.33 4.26 9.62
N SER A 3 11.90 5.51 9.80
CA SER A 3 11.15 5.90 10.99
C SER A 3 9.76 5.27 11.10
N LEU A 4 9.12 4.91 9.97
CA LEU A 4 7.83 4.23 9.99
C LEU A 4 7.99 2.73 10.28
N CYS A 5 9.02 2.10 9.71
CA CYS A 5 9.39 0.72 10.04
C CYS A 5 9.68 0.59 11.54
N GLU A 6 10.50 1.49 12.11
CA GLU A 6 10.80 1.48 13.55
C GLU A 6 9.55 1.63 14.42
N VAL A 7 8.58 2.45 14.01
CA VAL A 7 7.30 2.60 14.73
C VAL A 7 6.54 1.29 14.73
N PHE A 8 6.35 0.66 13.58
CA PHE A 8 5.60 -0.59 13.51
C PHE A 8 6.32 -1.75 14.21
N GLU A 9 7.64 -1.88 14.05
CA GLU A 9 8.41 -2.94 14.68
C GLU A 9 8.53 -2.76 16.20
N ARG A 10 8.97 -1.59 16.66
CA ARG A 10 9.31 -1.37 18.08
C ARG A 10 8.14 -0.83 18.88
N GLY A 11 7.27 -0.03 18.27
CA GLY A 11 6.12 0.58 18.93
C GLY A 11 4.92 -0.36 18.98
N TYR A 12 4.69 -1.12 17.91
CA TYR A 12 3.49 -1.96 17.76
C TYR A 12 3.78 -3.47 17.67
N GLY A 13 5.04 -3.89 17.58
CA GLY A 13 5.43 -5.31 17.57
C GLY A 13 5.15 -6.03 16.24
N PHE A 14 4.94 -5.30 15.14
CA PHE A 14 4.76 -5.91 13.82
C PHE A 14 6.08 -6.43 13.25
N GLN A 15 5.99 -7.52 12.49
CA GLN A 15 7.06 -7.90 11.56
C GLN A 15 6.96 -7.02 10.32
N VAL A 16 8.04 -6.30 9.99
CA VAL A 16 8.06 -5.39 8.84
C VAL A 16 9.04 -5.91 7.79
N GLU A 17 8.52 -6.16 6.59
CA GLU A 17 9.34 -6.41 5.41
C GLU A 17 9.33 -5.18 4.49
N THR A 18 10.51 -4.68 4.12
CA THR A 18 10.63 -3.63 3.10
C THR A 18 11.05 -4.23 1.78
N TRP A 19 10.17 -4.13 0.78
CA TRP A 19 10.41 -4.70 -0.54
C TRP A 19 10.42 -3.62 -1.63
N LYS A 20 11.45 -3.65 -2.50
CA LYS A 20 11.56 -2.72 -3.63
C LYS A 20 10.97 -3.35 -4.89
N ILE A 21 9.97 -2.69 -5.48
CA ILE A 21 9.34 -3.15 -6.73
C ILE A 21 10.38 -3.13 -7.87
N PRO A 22 10.69 -4.29 -8.49
CA PRO A 22 11.65 -4.35 -9.58
C PRO A 22 11.04 -3.77 -10.86
N ILE A 23 11.88 -3.18 -11.71
CA ILE A 23 11.43 -2.62 -13.00
C ILE A 23 11.03 -3.72 -13.99
N ILE A 24 11.78 -4.82 -14.02
CA ILE A 24 11.55 -5.94 -14.94
C ILE A 24 10.50 -6.88 -14.32
N LYS A 25 9.40 -7.11 -15.05
CA LYS A 25 8.28 -7.96 -14.61
C LYS A 25 7.68 -7.49 -13.27
N SER A 26 7.69 -6.19 -13.01
CA SER A 26 7.19 -5.49 -11.81
C SER A 26 5.91 -6.10 -11.26
N HIS A 27 4.87 -6.16 -12.09
CA HIS A 27 3.54 -6.61 -11.71
C HIS A 27 3.53 -8.07 -11.25
N ARG A 28 4.09 -8.99 -12.06
CA ARG A 28 4.16 -10.43 -11.72
C ARG A 28 4.97 -10.67 -10.45
N LYS A 29 6.08 -9.94 -10.28
CA LYS A 29 6.95 -10.09 -9.11
C LYS A 29 6.28 -9.58 -7.84
N LEU A 30 5.59 -8.44 -7.90
CA LEU A 30 4.85 -7.91 -6.74
C LEU A 30 3.66 -8.81 -6.38
N MET A 31 2.91 -9.28 -7.38
CA MET A 31 1.78 -10.19 -7.15
C MET A 31 2.24 -11.50 -6.51
N GLY A 32 3.36 -12.07 -6.97
CA GLY A 32 3.95 -13.27 -6.36
C GLY A 32 4.38 -13.02 -4.92
N MET A 33 5.09 -11.93 -4.64
CA MET A 33 5.48 -11.56 -3.28
C MET A 33 4.25 -11.39 -2.36
N ALA A 34 3.19 -10.73 -2.84
CA ALA A 34 1.97 -10.55 -2.06
C ALA A 34 1.27 -11.88 -1.74
N LEU A 35 1.23 -12.81 -2.70
CA LEU A 35 0.71 -14.17 -2.47
C LEU A 35 1.54 -14.90 -1.41
N ASP A 36 2.86 -14.94 -1.57
CA ASP A 36 3.77 -15.60 -0.64
C ASP A 36 3.60 -15.03 0.78
N PHE A 37 3.48 -13.70 0.90
CA PHE A 37 3.25 -13.00 2.17
C PHE A 37 1.92 -13.39 2.83
N ILE A 38 0.82 -13.43 2.06
CA ILE A 38 -0.49 -13.83 2.58
C ILE A 38 -0.46 -15.30 3.01
N GLU A 39 0.12 -16.20 2.21
CA GLU A 39 0.23 -17.62 2.53
C GLU A 39 1.03 -17.87 3.82
N GLU A 40 2.07 -17.08 4.08
CA GLU A 40 2.92 -17.22 5.25
C GLU A 40 2.28 -16.68 6.54
N PHE A 41 1.56 -15.54 6.45
CA PHE A 41 1.15 -14.78 7.63
C PHE A 41 -0.37 -14.70 7.87
N ASP A 42 -1.21 -15.29 7.02
CA ASP A 42 -2.67 -15.18 7.21
C ASP A 42 -3.16 -15.91 8.47
N ALA A 43 -3.80 -15.16 9.37
CA ALA A 43 -4.49 -15.70 10.54
C ALA A 43 -5.63 -14.78 10.97
N ARG A 44 -6.66 -15.33 11.63
CA ARG A 44 -7.86 -14.56 12.02
C ARG A 44 -7.59 -13.37 12.94
N ASP A 45 -6.54 -13.42 13.73
CA ASP A 45 -6.20 -12.39 14.73
C ASP A 45 -5.02 -11.52 14.26
N ASN A 46 -4.68 -11.58 12.97
CA ASN A 46 -3.61 -10.78 12.36
C ASN A 46 -4.17 -9.55 11.63
N LEU A 47 -3.35 -8.51 11.55
CA LEU A 47 -3.57 -7.33 10.74
C LEU A 47 -2.45 -7.21 9.71
N PHE A 48 -2.80 -7.23 8.43
CA PHE A 48 -1.89 -6.86 7.36
C PHE A 48 -1.84 -5.35 7.19
N ILE A 49 -0.64 -4.78 7.11
CA ILE A 49 -0.44 -3.37 6.82
C ILE A 49 0.39 -3.25 5.55
N VAL A 50 -0.21 -2.78 4.46
CA VAL A 50 0.53 -2.51 3.21
C VAL A 50 0.77 -1.02 3.09
N TYR A 51 2.03 -0.62 3.16
CA TYR A 51 2.45 0.74 2.94
C TYR A 51 3.11 0.90 1.56
N TYR A 52 2.60 1.84 0.76
CA TYR A 52 3.21 2.21 -0.51
C TYR A 52 3.44 3.72 -0.58
N ALA A 53 4.63 4.13 -0.98
CA ALA A 53 4.95 5.52 -1.28
C ALA A 53 5.63 5.62 -2.64
N GLY A 54 4.98 6.31 -3.57
CA GLY A 54 5.45 6.39 -4.94
C GLY A 54 4.44 7.06 -5.86
N HIS A 55 4.63 6.87 -7.16
CA HIS A 55 3.73 7.44 -8.15
C HIS A 55 2.54 6.52 -8.38
N GLY A 56 1.35 7.04 -8.12
CA GLY A 56 0.07 6.40 -8.45
C GLY A 56 -0.67 7.21 -9.51
N THR A 57 -1.39 6.51 -10.38
CA THR A 57 -2.35 7.06 -11.33
C THR A 57 -3.62 6.21 -11.30
N ILE A 58 -4.68 6.72 -11.92
CA ILE A 58 -5.89 5.94 -12.20
C ILE A 58 -5.95 5.67 -13.70
N ASN A 59 -6.19 4.41 -14.08
CA ASN A 59 -6.38 4.03 -15.48
C ASN A 59 -7.81 4.36 -15.97
N ASP A 60 -8.07 4.14 -17.26
CA ASP A 60 -9.38 4.42 -17.89
C ASP A 60 -10.53 3.62 -17.25
N ASN A 61 -10.24 2.49 -16.63
CA ASN A 61 -11.19 1.65 -15.90
C ASN A 61 -11.41 2.10 -14.44
N ARG A 62 -10.87 3.26 -14.05
CA ARG A 62 -10.91 3.80 -12.68
C ARG A 62 -10.18 2.95 -11.64
N GLN A 63 -9.16 2.19 -12.05
CA GLN A 63 -8.35 1.33 -11.19
C GLN A 63 -6.98 1.94 -10.87
N SER A 64 -6.42 1.60 -9.71
CA SER A 64 -5.14 2.15 -9.22
C SER A 64 -3.97 1.49 -9.94
N VAL A 65 -3.10 2.32 -10.51
CA VAL A 65 -1.87 1.88 -11.17
C VAL A 65 -0.68 2.55 -10.50
N TRP A 66 0.30 1.76 -10.07
CA TRP A 66 1.56 2.25 -9.53
C TRP A 66 2.62 2.27 -10.63
N SER A 67 3.41 3.34 -10.69
CA SER A 67 4.39 3.54 -11.76
C SER A 67 5.76 3.90 -11.19
N TYR A 68 6.82 3.46 -11.87
CA TYR A 68 8.19 3.82 -11.48
C TYR A 68 8.45 5.31 -11.64
N THR A 69 7.91 5.92 -12.70
CA THR A 69 8.02 7.35 -12.98
C THR A 69 6.67 7.91 -13.47
N ARG A 70 6.62 9.20 -13.80
CA ARG A 70 5.47 9.81 -14.48
C ARG A 70 5.39 9.52 -15.97
N ASP A 71 6.41 8.86 -16.56
CA ASP A 71 6.39 8.46 -17.96
C ASP A 71 5.41 7.27 -18.16
N PRO A 72 4.39 7.39 -19.02
CA PRO A 72 3.46 6.31 -19.34
C PRO A 72 4.12 5.04 -19.90
N LYS A 73 5.34 5.14 -20.44
CA LYS A 73 6.12 4.00 -20.95
C LYS A 73 6.94 3.29 -19.88
N SER A 74 7.01 3.85 -18.67
CA SER A 74 7.76 3.25 -17.57
C SER A 74 7.06 2.00 -17.01
N ALA A 75 7.82 1.17 -16.30
CA ALA A 75 7.25 -0.01 -15.66
C ALA A 75 6.12 0.40 -14.69
N SER A 76 4.98 -0.27 -14.84
CA SER A 76 3.79 -0.05 -14.03
C SER A 76 3.27 -1.36 -13.42
N VAL A 77 2.38 -1.22 -12.46
CA VAL A 77 1.72 -2.30 -11.74
C VAL A 77 0.26 -1.91 -11.58
N ASP A 78 -0.64 -2.76 -12.05
CA ASP A 78 -2.05 -2.66 -11.68
C ASP A 78 -2.21 -3.10 -10.22
N TRP A 79 -2.40 -2.13 -9.32
CA TRP A 79 -2.55 -2.41 -7.89
C TRP A 79 -3.92 -3.02 -7.59
N SER A 80 -4.97 -2.65 -8.32
CA SER A 80 -6.31 -3.20 -8.08
C SER A 80 -6.37 -4.72 -8.24
N LEU A 81 -5.57 -5.28 -9.15
CA LEU A 81 -5.45 -6.75 -9.29
C LEU A 81 -4.68 -7.43 -8.14
N ILE A 82 -3.78 -6.72 -7.47
CA ILE A 82 -3.00 -7.25 -6.34
C ILE A 82 -3.78 -7.06 -5.05
N GLN A 83 -4.48 -5.93 -4.91
CA GLN A 83 -5.37 -5.65 -3.79
C GLN A 83 -6.41 -6.75 -3.58
N SER A 84 -6.97 -7.30 -4.66
CA SER A 84 -7.98 -8.37 -4.58
C SER A 84 -7.46 -9.64 -3.87
N LEU A 85 -6.14 -9.86 -3.82
CA LEU A 85 -5.55 -10.96 -3.05
C LEU A 85 -5.79 -10.78 -1.54
N PHE A 86 -5.78 -9.52 -1.08
CA PHE A 86 -6.03 -9.15 0.31
C PHE A 86 -7.53 -9.03 0.63
N GLU A 87 -8.43 -9.31 -0.31
CA GLU A 87 -9.89 -9.27 -0.08
C GLU A 87 -10.48 -10.56 0.51
N ASN A 88 -9.73 -11.67 0.43
CA ASN A 88 -10.16 -12.97 0.94
C ASN A 88 -9.25 -13.66 2.00
N PRO A 89 -8.30 -12.99 2.68
CA PRO A 89 -7.59 -13.60 3.82
C PRO A 89 -8.47 -13.62 5.08
N SER A 90 -8.05 -14.41 6.06
CA SER A 90 -8.63 -14.44 7.41
C SER A 90 -8.32 -13.17 8.20
N SER A 91 -7.19 -12.53 7.90
CA SER A 91 -6.64 -11.33 8.52
C SER A 91 -7.39 -10.07 8.11
N ASP A 92 -7.47 -9.07 8.99
CA ASP A 92 -7.88 -7.72 8.60
C ASP A 92 -6.76 -7.05 7.80
N THR A 93 -7.08 -6.05 6.97
CA THR A 93 -6.08 -5.37 6.13
C THR A 93 -6.22 -3.85 6.16
N LEU A 94 -5.11 -3.17 6.41
CA LEU A 94 -4.97 -1.71 6.36
C LEU A 94 -4.00 -1.31 5.25
N PHE A 95 -4.49 -0.51 4.30
CA PHE A 95 -3.70 0.06 3.22
C PHE A 95 -3.32 1.51 3.54
N LEU A 96 -2.03 1.83 3.51
CA LEU A 96 -1.48 3.15 3.79
C LEU A 96 -0.73 3.67 2.56
N PHE A 97 -1.39 4.47 1.73
CA PHE A 97 -0.82 4.89 0.45
C PHE A 97 -0.46 6.37 0.42
N ASN A 98 0.84 6.63 0.31
CA ASN A 98 1.39 7.93 -0.02
C ASN A 98 1.62 8.06 -1.53
N CYS A 99 0.53 8.08 -2.30
CA CYS A 99 0.55 8.29 -3.74
C CYS A 99 -0.61 9.17 -4.20
N CYS A 100 -0.48 9.79 -5.37
CA CYS A 100 -1.63 10.39 -6.04
C CYS A 100 -2.58 9.27 -6.45
N ALA A 101 -3.88 9.45 -6.24
CA ALA A 101 -4.91 8.49 -6.65
C ALA A 101 -5.11 7.24 -5.74
N THR A 102 -5.11 7.46 -4.43
CA THR A 102 -5.47 6.43 -3.42
C THR A 102 -6.94 5.99 -3.48
N ALA A 103 -7.83 6.78 -4.08
CA ALA A 103 -9.28 6.63 -3.94
C ALA A 103 -9.95 5.48 -4.71
N SER A 104 -9.19 4.58 -5.37
CA SER A 104 -9.79 3.43 -6.08
C SER A 104 -9.77 2.12 -5.28
N SER A 105 -9.22 2.09 -4.07
CA SER A 105 -9.28 0.93 -3.20
C SER A 105 -10.63 0.93 -2.46
N ALA A 106 -11.66 0.45 -3.15
CA ALA A 106 -13.00 0.33 -2.59
C ALA A 106 -13.07 -0.82 -1.56
N ASN A 107 -13.82 -0.57 -0.49
CA ASN A 107 -14.07 -1.49 0.62
C ASN A 107 -14.61 -2.85 0.12
N SER A 108 -14.02 -3.94 0.60
CA SER A 108 -14.59 -5.27 0.36
C SER A 108 -15.87 -5.44 1.19
N SER A 109 -16.89 -6.03 0.57
CA SER A 109 -18.09 -6.49 1.28
C SER A 109 -17.82 -7.91 1.76
N GLY A 110 -17.29 -8.05 2.98
CA GLY A 110 -16.95 -9.32 3.59
C GLY A 110 -16.98 -9.25 5.12
N ASN A 111 -16.77 -10.40 5.79
CA ASN A 111 -16.71 -10.46 7.26
C ASN A 111 -15.43 -9.82 7.86
N ARG A 112 -14.49 -9.37 7.03
CA ARG A 112 -13.21 -8.79 7.43
C ARG A 112 -13.06 -7.36 6.96
N THR A 113 -12.33 -6.59 7.75
CA THR A 113 -12.21 -5.16 7.58
C THR A 113 -11.05 -4.87 6.65
N ILE A 114 -11.36 -4.15 5.57
CA ILE A 114 -10.35 -3.55 4.71
C ILE A 114 -10.53 -2.04 4.78
N GLU A 115 -9.50 -1.36 5.24
CA GLU A 115 -9.48 0.10 5.31
C GLU A 115 -8.33 0.65 4.47
N THR A 116 -8.55 1.78 3.79
CA THR A 116 -7.48 2.52 3.11
C THR A 116 -7.38 3.94 3.63
N ILE A 117 -6.16 4.34 4.00
CA ILE A 117 -5.81 5.72 4.32
C ILE A 117 -4.82 6.23 3.27
N GLY A 118 -5.19 7.30 2.58
CA GLY A 118 -4.40 7.91 1.52
C GLY A 118 -3.87 9.29 1.86
N ALA A 119 -2.68 9.59 1.35
CA ALA A 119 -2.11 10.94 1.40
C ALA A 119 -2.90 11.96 0.59
N CYS A 120 -3.66 11.51 -0.41
CA CYS A 120 -4.50 12.39 -1.21
C CYS A 120 -5.70 11.66 -1.80
N GLY A 121 -6.85 12.36 -1.87
CA GLY A 121 -8.06 11.90 -2.56
C GLY A 121 -7.91 11.85 -4.08
N PHE A 122 -8.99 11.45 -4.76
CA PHE A 122 -9.09 11.08 -6.20
C PHE A 122 -8.41 12.03 -7.20
N ASN A 123 -8.12 13.30 -6.85
CA ASN A 123 -7.68 14.31 -7.80
C ASN A 123 -6.57 15.25 -7.30
N GLY A 124 -5.82 14.89 -6.24
CA GLY A 124 -4.74 15.76 -5.77
C GLY A 124 -3.36 15.10 -5.83
N ILE A 125 -2.35 15.97 -5.83
CA ILE A 125 -0.94 15.58 -5.87
C ILE A 125 -0.48 15.36 -4.43
N ALA A 126 0.00 14.15 -4.12
CA ALA A 126 0.60 13.87 -2.83
C ALA A 126 1.81 14.80 -2.60
N PRO A 127 1.95 15.44 -1.42
CA PRO A 127 3.09 16.30 -1.13
C PRO A 127 4.40 15.51 -1.28
N PRO A 128 5.47 16.13 -1.81
CA PRO A 128 6.76 15.46 -1.88
C PRO A 128 7.26 15.05 -0.48
N PRO A 129 8.17 14.06 -0.38
CA PRO A 129 8.78 13.67 0.89
C PRO A 129 9.38 14.88 1.60
N GLY A 130 9.04 15.07 2.88
CA GLY A 130 9.45 16.26 3.64
C GLY A 130 8.62 16.43 4.92
N LYS A 131 8.86 17.51 5.67
CA LYS A 131 8.25 17.77 6.98
C LYS A 131 6.72 17.63 7.00
N TYR A 132 6.05 17.94 5.89
CA TYR A 132 4.59 17.87 5.75
C TYR A 132 4.10 16.69 4.90
N SER A 133 4.97 15.69 4.66
CA SER A 133 4.56 14.47 3.95
C SER A 133 3.67 13.60 4.83
N PHE A 134 2.70 12.93 4.21
CA PHE A 134 1.81 11.96 4.85
C PHE A 134 2.58 10.99 5.76
N THR A 135 3.72 10.48 5.30
CA THR A 135 4.55 9.55 6.07
C THR A 135 5.02 10.12 7.40
N ASN A 136 5.40 11.40 7.45
CA ASN A 136 5.89 12.02 8.69
C ASN A 136 4.74 12.29 9.65
N THR A 137 3.62 12.82 9.16
CA THR A 137 2.42 13.04 9.97
C THR A 137 1.88 11.70 10.51
N LEU A 138 1.89 10.65 9.69
CA LEU A 138 1.51 9.30 10.13
C LEU A 138 2.44 8.81 11.25
N VAL A 139 3.76 8.99 11.11
CA VAL A 139 4.72 8.62 12.16
C VAL A 139 4.51 9.42 13.45
N GLU A 140 4.17 10.71 13.36
CA GLU A 140 3.86 11.54 14.53
C GLU A 140 2.61 11.03 15.26
N VAL A 141 1.51 10.82 14.54
CA VAL A 141 0.24 10.35 15.12
C VAL A 141 0.37 8.95 15.71
N LEU A 142 1.14 8.06 15.09
CA LEU A 142 1.37 6.69 15.60
C LEU A 142 2.34 6.62 16.79
N LYS A 143 2.99 7.74 17.16
CA LYS A 143 3.88 7.79 18.33
C LYS A 143 3.24 8.43 19.57
N ASP A 144 2.13 9.13 19.38
CA ASP A 144 1.34 9.75 20.45
C ASP A 144 0.50 8.70 21.21
#